data_AF-A0A6N2ZH94-F1
#
_entry.id   AF-A0A6N2ZH94-F1
#
_cell.length_a   1.000
_cell.length_b   1.000
_cell.length_c   1.000
_cell.angle_alpha   90.00
_cell.angle_beta   90.00
_cell.angle_gamma   90.00
#
_symmetry.space_group_name_H-M   'P 1'
#
loop_
_entity.id
_entity.type
_entity.pdbx_description
1 polymer ?
#
loop_
_entity_poly.entity_id
_entity_poly.type
_entity_poly.pdbx_seq_one_letter_code
_entity_poly.pdbx_strand_id
1 'polypeptide(L)'
;MMQLKPIARTSLPPLKALLPDYRRIEEQVEQLIRAKFSITPDMSAVVKYADLVMLATERRDLDIDDGSLWPCLEGIPASDIIQIVPLRPGQAYGLFINRFNELTESRACLA
;
A
#
# COMPACT_ATOMS: atom_id res chain seq x y z
N MET A 1 -23.29 9.12 -9.15
CA MET A 1 -23.02 8.34 -7.92
C MET A 1 -22.41 7.02 -8.33
N MET A 2 -21.08 6.95 -8.36
CA MET A 2 -20.36 5.74 -8.76
C MET A 2 -20.24 4.86 -7.51
N GLN A 3 -20.98 3.75 -7.49
CA GLN A 3 -20.90 2.77 -6.42
C GLN A 3 -19.48 2.18 -6.43
N LEU A 4 -18.67 2.55 -5.44
CA LEU A 4 -17.37 1.94 -5.22
C LEU A 4 -17.62 0.47 -4.84
N LYS A 5 -17.38 -0.44 -5.80
CA LYS A 5 -17.33 -1.88 -5.54
C LYS A 5 -16.38 -2.15 -4.36
N PRO A 6 -16.62 -3.20 -3.55
CA PRO A 6 -15.73 -3.54 -2.45
C PRO A 6 -14.32 -3.77 -3.02
N ILE A 7 -13.42 -2.84 -2.71
CA ILE A 7 -12.05 -2.85 -3.20
C ILE A 7 -11.33 -3.95 -2.42
N ALA A 8 -11.28 -5.14 -3.00
CA ALA A 8 -10.55 -6.27 -2.41
C ALA A 8 -9.10 -5.86 -2.14
N ARG A 9 -8.55 -6.29 -0.99
CA ARG A 9 -7.14 -6.10 -0.60
C ARG A 9 -6.23 -6.63 -1.72
N THR A 10 -5.76 -5.77 -2.63
CA THR A 10 -4.85 -6.18 -3.71
C THR A 10 -3.54 -6.72 -3.14
N SER A 11 -3.35 -8.02 -3.28
CA SER A 11 -2.06 -8.70 -3.33
C SER A 11 -2.27 -10.01 -4.11
N LEU A 12 -1.38 -10.28 -5.09
CA LEU A 12 -1.35 -11.42 -6.02
C LEU A 12 -2.42 -12.52 -5.79
N PRO A 13 -3.67 -12.33 -6.30
CA PRO A 13 -4.81 -13.15 -5.90
C PRO A 13 -4.72 -14.66 -6.22
N PRO A 14 -4.12 -15.13 -7.34
CA PRO A 14 -4.13 -16.56 -7.63
C PRO A 14 -3.25 -17.38 -6.68
N LEU A 15 -2.08 -16.86 -6.29
CA LEU A 15 -1.16 -17.60 -5.43
C LEU A 15 -1.63 -17.61 -3.96
N LYS A 16 -2.13 -16.47 -3.46
CA LYS A 16 -2.60 -16.38 -2.06
C LYS A 16 -3.87 -17.19 -1.80
N ALA A 17 -4.71 -17.40 -2.82
CA ALA A 17 -5.88 -18.27 -2.70
C ALA A 17 -5.47 -19.71 -2.35
N LEU A 18 -4.33 -20.18 -2.87
CA LEU A 18 -3.79 -21.52 -2.65
C LEU A 18 -3.05 -21.68 -1.31
N LEU A 19 -2.81 -20.59 -0.58
CA LEU A 19 -2.00 -20.56 0.64
C LEU A 19 -2.81 -20.00 1.83
N PRO A 20 -3.78 -20.75 2.39
CA PRO A 20 -4.62 -20.26 3.49
C PRO A 20 -3.83 -19.94 4.76
N ASP A 21 -2.81 -20.75 5.10
CA ASP A 21 -1.96 -20.49 6.26
C ASP A 21 -1.13 -19.22 6.11
N TYR A 22 -0.68 -18.92 4.89
CA TYR A 22 0.04 -17.68 4.61
C TYR A 22 -0.84 -16.46 4.86
N ARG A 23 -2.11 -16.49 4.42
CA ARG A 23 -3.08 -15.42 4.69
C ARG A 23 -3.31 -15.23 6.19
N ARG A 24 -3.43 -16.33 6.94
CA ARG A 24 -3.58 -16.28 8.41
C ARG A 24 -2.37 -15.60 9.07
N ILE A 25 -1.15 -15.89 8.61
CA ILE A 25 0.07 -15.25 9.13
C ILE A 25 0.09 -13.75 8.79
N GLU A 26 -0.25 -13.37 7.56
CA GLU A 26 -0.34 -11.95 7.18
C GLU A 26 -1.34 -11.18 8.06
N GLU A 27 -2.53 -11.75 8.28
CA GLU A 27 -3.56 -11.17 9.15
C GLU A 27 -3.08 -11.02 10.59
N GLN A 28 -2.38 -12.03 11.13
CA GLN A 28 -1.81 -11.97 12.48
C GLN A 28 -0.75 -10.86 12.60
N VAL A 29 0.16 -10.76 11.62
CA VAL A 29 1.20 -9.72 11.62
C VAL A 29 0.57 -8.33 11.48
N GLU A 30 -0.42 -8.17 10.59
CA GLU A 30 -1.15 -6.92 10.41
C GLU A 30 -1.84 -6.47 11.71
N GLN A 31 -2.53 -7.38 12.39
CA GLN A 31 -3.19 -7.10 13.67
C GLN A 31 -2.20 -6.67 14.75
N LEU A 32 -1.05 -7.37 14.86
CA LEU A 32 0.00 -7.02 15.83
C LEU A 32 0.60 -5.63 15.56
N ILE A 33 0.86 -5.28 14.30
CA ILE A 33 1.38 -3.96 13.92
C ILE A 33 0.35 -2.88 14.26
N ARG A 34 -0.92 -3.07 13.89
CA ARG A 34 -2.00 -2.12 14.18
C ARG A 34 -2.18 -1.90 15.68
N ALA A 35 -2.18 -2.97 16.46
CA ALA A 35 -2.27 -2.90 17.91
C ALA A 35 -1.08 -2.13 18.52
N LYS A 36 0.14 -2.47 18.09
CA LYS A 36 1.37 -1.81 18.58
C LYS A 36 1.37 -0.30 18.34
N PHE A 37 0.84 0.16 17.20
CA PHE A 37 0.85 1.57 16.83
C PHE A 37 -0.50 2.28 17.01
N SER A 38 -1.46 1.63 17.69
CA SER A 38 -2.82 2.16 17.92
C SER A 38 -3.49 2.68 16.63
N ILE A 39 -3.40 1.87 15.57
CA ILE A 39 -4.05 2.13 14.27
C ILE A 39 -5.38 1.38 14.26
N THR A 40 -6.41 1.95 13.63
CA THR A 40 -7.72 1.30 13.50
C THR A 40 -7.58 -0.09 12.86
N PRO A 41 -8.36 -1.09 13.29
CA PRO A 41 -8.29 -2.44 12.73
C PRO A 41 -8.72 -2.47 11.26
N ASP A 42 -9.66 -1.60 10.88
CA ASP A 42 -10.20 -1.56 9.52
C ASP A 42 -9.25 -0.85 8.54
N MET A 43 -9.27 -1.36 7.30
CA MET A 43 -8.54 -0.75 6.19
C MET A 43 -9.29 0.49 5.70
N SER A 44 -8.66 1.67 5.81
CA SER A 44 -9.20 2.90 5.24
C SER A 44 -9.25 2.83 3.72
N ALA A 45 -10.40 3.19 3.14
CA ALA A 45 -10.58 3.29 1.70
C ALA A 45 -9.60 4.30 1.06
N VAL A 46 -9.25 5.38 1.78
CA VAL A 46 -8.29 6.38 1.31
C VAL A 46 -6.88 5.80 1.18
N VAL A 47 -6.45 5.03 2.18
CA VAL A 47 -5.14 4.34 2.12
C VAL A 47 -5.15 3.30 1.01
N LYS A 48 -6.28 2.61 0.79
CA LYS A 48 -6.39 1.65 -0.31
C LYS A 48 -6.31 2.31 -1.69
N TYR A 49 -6.94 3.48 -1.84
CA TYR A 49 -6.82 4.27 -3.05
C TYR A 49 -5.37 4.75 -3.27
N ALA A 50 -4.70 5.22 -2.23
CA ALA A 50 -3.29 5.64 -2.32
C ALA A 50 -2.35 4.50 -2.76
N ASP A 51 -2.57 3.28 -2.24
CA ASP A 51 -1.87 2.06 -2.67
C ASP A 51 -2.03 1.80 -4.18
N LEU A 52 -3.26 1.91 -4.71
CA LEU A 52 -3.52 1.74 -6.15
C LEU A 52 -2.92 2.87 -7.00
N VAL A 53 -2.95 4.11 -6.52
CA VAL A 53 -2.30 5.25 -7.21
C VAL A 53 -0.78 5.04 -7.27
N MET A 54 -0.16 4.57 -6.19
CA MET A 54 1.27 4.24 -6.19
C MET A 54 1.57 3.07 -7.12
N LEU A 55 0.73 2.02 -7.15
CA LEU A 55 0.89 0.92 -8.11
C LEU A 55 0.79 1.38 -9.58
N ALA A 56 -0.15 2.28 -9.90
CA ALA A 56 -0.24 2.90 -11.23
C ALA A 56 1.01 3.76 -11.55
N THR A 57 1.55 4.43 -10.54
CA THR A 57 2.78 5.23 -10.64
C THR A 57 3.99 4.34 -10.90
N GLU A 58 4.12 3.22 -10.17
CA GLU A 58 5.18 2.23 -10.37
C GLU A 58 5.15 1.66 -11.78
N ARG A 59 3.95 1.28 -12.26
CA ARG A 59 3.79 0.75 -13.61
C ARG A 59 4.30 1.72 -14.68
N ARG A 60 3.97 3.01 -14.55
CA ARG A 60 4.40 4.08 -15.47
C ARG A 60 5.91 4.33 -15.37
N ASP A 61 6.43 4.49 -14.16
CA ASP A 61 7.79 5.00 -13.94
C ASP A 61 8.87 3.91 -14.09
N LEU A 62 8.52 2.65 -13.82
CA LEU A 62 9.43 1.51 -13.91
C LEU A 62 9.31 0.73 -15.23
N ASP A 63 8.53 1.25 -16.19
CA ASP A 63 8.32 0.66 -17.52
C ASP A 63 7.87 -0.82 -17.44
N ILE A 64 6.94 -1.10 -16.52
CA ILE A 64 6.37 -2.44 -16.30
C ILE A 64 5.17 -2.69 -17.24
N ASP A 65 4.78 -1.67 -18.01
CA ASP A 65 3.65 -1.76 -18.93
C ASP A 65 3.98 -2.66 -20.13
N ASP A 66 3.55 -3.90 -20.06
CA ASP A 66 3.65 -4.90 -21.12
C ASP A 66 2.46 -4.86 -22.11
N GLY A 67 1.60 -3.84 -22.01
CA GLY A 67 0.34 -3.73 -22.75
C GLY A 67 -0.83 -4.52 -22.15
N SER A 68 -0.61 -5.29 -21.08
CA SER A 68 -1.67 -6.07 -20.43
C SER A 68 -2.54 -5.20 -19.54
N LEU A 69 -3.87 -5.31 -19.67
CA LEU A 69 -4.81 -4.61 -18.80
C LEU A 69 -4.73 -5.11 -17.36
N TRP A 70 -4.68 -4.18 -16.40
CA TRP A 70 -4.78 -4.48 -14.97
C TRP A 70 -6.13 -3.96 -14.46
N PRO A 71 -7.17 -4.82 -14.33
CA PRO A 71 -8.52 -4.38 -13.96
C PRO A 71 -8.59 -3.62 -12.63
N CYS A 72 -7.66 -3.85 -11.70
CA CYS A 72 -7.58 -3.12 -10.44
C CYS A 72 -7.14 -1.65 -10.59
N LEU A 73 -6.57 -1.27 -11.73
CA LEU A 73 -6.13 0.09 -12.03
C LEU A 73 -7.10 0.84 -12.96
N GLU A 74 -8.23 0.25 -13.33
CA GLU A 74 -9.23 0.91 -14.17
C GLU A 74 -9.75 2.19 -13.49
N GLY A 75 -9.53 3.34 -14.14
CA GLY A 75 -9.90 4.65 -13.61
C GLY A 75 -9.03 5.17 -12.47
N ILE A 76 -7.92 4.50 -12.15
CA ILE A 76 -6.94 4.96 -11.14
C ILE A 76 -5.81 5.70 -11.85
N PRO A 77 -5.63 7.02 -11.61
CA PRO A 77 -4.53 7.76 -12.21
C PRO A 77 -3.19 7.44 -11.53
N ALA A 78 -2.10 7.53 -12.29
CA ALA A 78 -0.76 7.64 -11.71
C ALA A 78 -0.60 9.02 -11.04
N SER A 79 0.31 9.12 -10.07
CA SER A 79 0.61 10.39 -9.39
C SER A 79 1.40 11.32 -10.30
N ASP A 80 1.00 12.59 -10.36
CA ASP A 80 1.74 13.65 -11.07
C ASP A 80 2.76 14.38 -10.18
N ILE A 81 2.74 14.09 -8.86
CA ILE A 81 3.59 14.77 -7.87
C ILE A 81 4.67 13.86 -7.28
N ILE A 82 4.60 12.55 -7.54
CA ILE A 82 5.58 11.57 -7.08
C ILE A 82 6.16 10.87 -8.31
N GLN A 83 7.49 10.82 -8.35
CA GLN A 83 8.23 9.98 -9.28
C GLN A 83 8.87 8.83 -8.50
N ILE A 84 8.65 7.60 -8.95
CA ILE A 84 9.19 6.40 -8.32
C ILE A 84 10.52 6.06 -8.97
N VAL A 85 11.57 6.04 -8.14
CA VAL A 85 12.92 5.63 -8.54
C VAL A 85 13.42 4.52 -7.61
N PRO A 86 14.01 3.43 -8.15
CA PRO A 86 14.55 2.37 -7.31
C PRO A 86 15.68 2.89 -6.41
N LEU A 87 15.59 2.58 -5.11
CA LEU A 87 16.57 2.97 -4.11
C LEU A 87 17.44 1.79 -3.69
N ARG A 88 18.67 2.09 -3.25
CA ARG A 88 19.49 1.09 -2.56
C ARG A 88 18.84 0.75 -1.21
N PRO A 89 18.99 -0.49 -0.69
CA PRO A 89 18.34 -0.91 0.55
C PRO A 89 18.57 0.04 1.74
N GLY A 90 19.80 0.54 1.93
CA GLY A 90 20.11 1.49 3.00
C GLY A 90 19.41 2.85 2.85
N GLN A 91 19.22 3.33 1.62
CA GLN A 91 18.50 4.58 1.35
C GLN A 91 17.01 4.42 1.62
N ALA A 92 16.40 3.32 1.16
CA ALA A 92 15.00 3.00 1.40
C ALA A 92 14.71 2.90 2.90
N TYR A 93 15.55 2.17 3.64
CA TYR A 93 15.42 2.06 5.10
C TYR A 93 15.51 3.42 5.80
N GLY A 94 16.52 4.23 5.45
CA GLY A 94 16.71 5.55 6.06
C GLY A 94 15.51 6.47 5.84
N LEU A 95 15.00 6.54 4.60
CA LEU A 95 13.82 7.37 4.28
C LEU A 95 12.56 6.89 5.01
N PHE A 96 12.35 5.57 5.06
CA PHE A 96 11.20 4.99 5.75
C PHE A 96 11.22 5.30 7.26
N ILE A 97 12.35 5.04 7.93
CA ILE A 97 12.47 5.27 9.38
C ILE A 97 12.38 6.75 9.72
N ASN A 98 12.96 7.64 8.90
CA ASN A 98 12.84 9.08 9.12
C ASN A 98 11.38 9.54 9.07
N ARG A 99 10.62 9.12 8.06
CA ARG A 99 9.20 9.48 7.95
C ARG A 99 8.36 8.85 9.07
N PHE A 100 8.68 7.62 9.46
CA PHE A 100 8.03 6.95 10.59
C PHE A 100 8.23 7.73 11.90
N ASN A 101 9.45 8.16 12.19
CA ASN A 101 9.78 8.95 13.38
C ASN A 101 9.03 10.30 13.35
N GLU A 102 9.09 11.02 12.24
CA GLU A 102 8.38 12.30 12.06
C GLU A 102 6.87 12.19 12.37
N LEU A 103 6.22 11.15 11.83
CA LEU A 103 4.79 10.92 12.07
C LEU A 103 4.49 10.48 13.51
N THR A 104 5.38 9.71 14.12
CA THR A 104 5.22 9.24 15.50
C THR A 104 5.41 10.37 16.50
N GLU A 105 6.41 11.23 16.29
CA GLU A 105 6.63 12.45 17.07
C GLU A 105 5.45 13.43 16.94
N SER A 106 4.96 13.63 15.71
CA SER A 106 3.79 14.48 15.46
C SER A 106 2.54 13.96 16.20
N ARG A 107 2.31 12.64 16.23
CA ARG A 107 1.22 12.03 17.00
C ARG A 107 1.37 12.23 18.50
N ALA A 108 2.60 12.17 19.03
CA ALA A 108 2.86 12.39 20.45
C ALA A 108 2.61 13.85 20.87
N CYS A 109 2.84 14.82 19.97
CA CYS A 109 2.56 16.23 20.24
C CYS A 109 1.05 16.56 20.22
N LEU A 110 0.25 15.79 19.48
CA LEU A 110 -1.20 15.98 19.33
C LEU A 110 -2.05 15.20 20.35
N ALA A 111 -1.42 14.35 21.17
CA ALA A 111 -2.06 13.52 22.19
C ALA A 111 -1.96 14.15 23.58
#